data_AF-A0AAJ1BQT9-F1
#
_entry.id   AF-A0AAJ1BQT9-F1
#
_cell.length_a   1.000
_cell.length_b   1.000
_cell.length_c   1.000
_cell.angle_alpha   90.00
_cell.angle_beta   90.00
_cell.angle_gamma   90.00
#
_symmetry.space_group_name_H-M   'P 1'
#
loop_
_entity.id
_entity.type
_entity.pdbx_description
1 polymer ?
#
loop_
_entity_poly.entity_id
_entity_poly.type
_entity_poly.pdbx_seq_one_letter_code
_entity_poly.pdbx_strand_id
1 'polypeptide(L)'
;GVDSLTGAFRAEYIGRGNLADRQGKISAHMKELARFGDLYNAAVVVTNQVLSNPAAFFGDPTKPIGGHIVGHTSKFRIYLRRGKAGRRVCRLVDSPHLPENEALVSITEDGIRDG
;
A
#
# COMPACT_ATOMS: atom_id res chain seq x y z
N GLY A 1 -3.75 -7.00 -11.04
CA GLY A 1 -3.39 -5.99 -10.03
C GLY A 1 -4.57 -5.07 -9.81
N VAL A 2 -4.70 -4.51 -8.62
CA VAL A 2 -5.76 -3.53 -8.30
C VAL A 2 -5.12 -2.16 -8.08
N ASP A 3 -5.52 -1.17 -8.87
CA ASP A 3 -5.04 0.21 -8.78
C ASP A 3 -6.23 1.20 -8.73
N SER A 4 -6.48 1.94 -7.64
CA SER A 4 -5.94 1.79 -6.28
C SER A 4 -6.96 1.17 -5.34
N LEU A 5 -6.48 0.36 -4.40
CA LEU A 5 -7.30 -0.37 -3.43
C LEU A 5 -8.25 0.56 -2.67
N THR A 6 -7.82 1.79 -2.38
CA THR A 6 -8.59 2.76 -1.59
C THR A 6 -9.26 3.85 -2.43
N GLY A 7 -8.96 3.93 -3.73
CA GLY A 7 -9.43 5.01 -4.60
C GLY A 7 -10.96 5.08 -4.67
N ALA A 8 -11.60 3.94 -4.95
CA ALA A 8 -13.06 3.82 -5.01
C ALA A 8 -13.71 4.10 -3.65
N PHE A 9 -13.14 3.58 -2.55
CA PHE A 9 -13.70 3.76 -1.20
C PHE A 9 -13.57 5.19 -0.66
N ARG A 10 -12.66 6.00 -1.21
CA ARG A 10 -12.53 7.41 -0.83
C ARG A 10 -13.60 8.29 -1.47
N ALA A 11 -14.04 7.95 -2.69
CA ALA A 11 -15.09 8.68 -3.39
C ALA A 11 -16.49 8.42 -2.79
N GLU A 12 -16.74 7.19 -2.34
CA GLU A 12 -18.07 6.79 -1.82
C GLU A 12 -18.32 7.15 -0.35
N TYR A 13 -17.27 7.40 0.44
CA TYR A 13 -17.39 7.55 1.90
C TYR A 13 -16.73 8.83 2.42
N ILE A 14 -17.40 9.96 2.20
CA ILE A 14 -17.01 11.28 2.70
C ILE A 14 -17.53 11.44 4.14
N GLY A 15 -16.63 11.73 5.09
CA GLY A 15 -16.97 12.01 6.49
C GLY A 15 -16.67 10.86 7.47
N ARG A 16 -16.54 11.19 8.76
CA ARG A 16 -16.16 10.23 9.82
C ARG A 16 -17.27 9.24 10.19
N GLY A 17 -18.54 9.57 9.90
CA GLY A 17 -19.70 8.73 10.21
C GLY A 17 -19.72 7.39 9.49
N ASN A 18 -19.06 7.29 8.33
CA ASN A 18 -19.04 6.07 7.52
C ASN A 18 -17.72 5.28 7.66
N LEU A 19 -16.92 5.58 8.69
CA LEU A 19 -15.61 4.96 8.86
C LEU A 19 -15.72 3.44 9.07
N ALA A 20 -16.67 3.00 9.89
CA ALA A 20 -16.89 1.59 10.19
C ALA A 20 -17.32 0.80 8.92
N ASP A 21 -18.30 1.32 8.17
CA ASP A 21 -18.76 0.71 6.92
C ASP A 21 -17.66 0.62 5.88
N ARG A 22 -16.86 1.70 5.75
CA ARG A 22 -15.70 1.72 4.88
C ARG A 22 -14.67 0.67 5.28
N GLN A 23 -14.38 0.53 6.58
CA GLN A 23 -13.46 -0.48 7.11
C GLN A 23 -14.00 -1.90 6.85
N GLY A 24 -15.31 -2.13 7.02
CA GLY A 24 -15.96 -3.40 6.69
C GLY A 24 -15.82 -3.77 5.22
N LYS A 25 -16.10 -2.83 4.31
CA LYS A 25 -15.96 -3.06 2.86
C LYS A 25 -14.52 -3.31 2.42
N ILE A 26 -13.55 -2.54 2.94
CA ILE A 26 -12.13 -2.78 2.68
C ILE A 26 -11.73 -4.19 3.15
N SER A 27 -12.21 -4.62 4.33
CA SER A 27 -11.93 -5.97 4.84
C SER A 27 -12.50 -7.05 3.94
N ALA A 28 -13.75 -6.92 3.49
CA ALA A 28 -14.38 -7.87 2.59
C ALA A 28 -13.59 -7.99 1.28
N HIS A 29 -13.25 -6.85 0.66
CA HIS A 29 -12.51 -6.83 -0.60
C HIS A 29 -11.11 -7.45 -0.47
N MET A 30 -10.38 -7.13 0.62
CA MET A 30 -9.06 -7.73 0.87
C MET A 30 -9.14 -9.25 1.06
N LYS A 31 -10.20 -9.76 1.70
CA LYS A 31 -10.42 -11.21 1.86
C LYS A 31 -10.71 -11.90 0.52
N GLU A 32 -11.49 -11.27 -0.35
CA GLU A 32 -11.76 -11.78 -1.70
C GLU A 32 -10.48 -11.85 -2.54
N LEU A 33 -9.66 -10.81 -2.47
CA LEU A 33 -8.37 -10.76 -3.15
C LEU A 33 -7.42 -11.85 -2.64
N ALA A 34 -7.33 -12.05 -1.32
CA ALA A 34 -6.53 -13.12 -0.73
C ALA A 34 -7.00 -14.51 -1.20
N ARG A 35 -8.32 -14.75 -1.15
CA ARG A 35 -8.94 -15.99 -1.62
C ARG A 35 -8.68 -16.23 -3.11
N PHE A 36 -8.74 -15.19 -3.94
CA PHE A 36 -8.42 -15.29 -5.36
C PHE A 36 -6.96 -15.72 -5.56
N GLY A 37 -6.02 -15.09 -4.86
CA GLY A 37 -4.61 -15.44 -4.93
C GLY A 37 -4.34 -16.89 -4.55
N ASP A 38 -4.97 -17.36 -3.47
CA ASP A 38 -4.83 -18.74 -2.99
C ASP A 38 -5.48 -19.75 -3.96
N LEU A 39 -6.67 -19.44 -4.50
CA LEU A 39 -7.40 -20.36 -5.39
C LEU A 39 -6.70 -20.55 -6.74
N TYR A 40 -6.13 -19.48 -7.30
CA TYR A 40 -5.53 -19.50 -8.63
C TYR A 40 -3.99 -19.56 -8.60
N ASN A 41 -3.39 -19.72 -7.41
CA ASN A 41 -1.95 -19.64 -7.20
C ASN A 41 -1.32 -18.40 -7.89
N ALA A 42 -1.98 -17.26 -7.70
CA ALA A 42 -1.67 -16.02 -8.39
C ALA A 42 -1.15 -14.95 -7.43
N ALA A 43 -0.17 -14.16 -7.90
CA ALA A 43 0.30 -12.99 -7.15
C ALA A 43 -0.71 -11.85 -7.23
N VAL A 44 -1.18 -11.37 -6.07
CA VAL A 44 -2.08 -10.21 -5.98
C VAL A 44 -1.29 -9.00 -5.52
N VAL A 45 -1.22 -7.98 -6.39
CA VAL A 45 -0.56 -6.70 -6.11
C VAL A 45 -1.62 -5.61 -6.07
N VAL A 46 -1.57 -4.79 -5.01
CA VAL A 46 -2.47 -3.68 -4.78
C VAL A 46 -1.67 -2.39 -4.54
N THR A 47 -2.10 -1.27 -5.12
CA THR A 47 -1.57 0.05 -4.78
C THR A 47 -2.47 0.70 -3.71
N ASN A 48 -1.85 1.46 -2.81
CA ASN A 48 -2.57 2.14 -1.75
C ASN A 48 -2.15 3.60 -1.66
N GLN A 49 -3.11 4.48 -1.39
CA GLN A 49 -2.85 5.89 -1.19
C GLN A 49 -2.35 6.16 0.23
N VAL A 50 -1.63 7.27 0.38
CA VAL A 50 -1.09 7.74 1.65
C VAL A 50 -1.64 9.11 2.01
N LEU A 51 -1.67 9.41 3.30
CA LEU A 51 -2.00 10.73 3.84
C LEU A 51 -0.79 11.26 4.61
N SER A 52 -0.51 12.56 4.50
CA SER A 52 0.47 13.22 5.36
C SER A 52 -0.16 13.51 6.73
N ASN A 53 0.53 13.12 7.81
CA ASN A 53 0.20 13.49 9.17
C ASN A 53 0.90 14.81 9.55
N PRO A 54 0.19 15.95 9.60
CA PRO A 54 0.80 17.25 9.90
C PRO A 54 1.34 17.36 11.34
N ALA A 55 0.96 16.46 12.25
CA ALA A 55 1.45 16.43 13.63
C ALA A 55 2.79 15.67 13.81
N ALA A 56 3.33 15.09 12.74
CA ALA A 56 4.62 14.41 12.80
C ALA A 56 5.76 15.43 12.72
N PHE A 57 6.38 15.73 13.87
CA PHE A 57 7.54 16.64 13.96
C PHE A 57 8.87 15.95 13.64
N PHE A 58 8.92 14.61 13.71
CA PHE A 58 10.11 13.81 13.41
C PHE A 58 9.72 12.56 12.58
N GLY A 59 10.59 12.17 11.66
CA GLY A 59 10.40 11.00 10.80
C GLY A 59 9.53 11.26 9.56
N ASP A 60 9.17 10.19 8.85
CA ASP A 60 8.29 10.29 7.68
C ASP A 60 6.84 10.56 8.12
N PRO A 61 6.24 11.70 7.73
CA PRO A 61 4.86 12.03 8.11
C PRO A 61 3.82 11.18 7.36
N THR A 62 4.23 10.39 6.38
CA THR A 62 3.36 9.66 5.48
C THR A 62 2.78 8.41 6.14
N LYS A 63 1.45 8.29 6.16
CA LYS A 63 0.74 7.11 6.68
C LYS A 63 -0.13 6.46 5.60
N PRO A 64 -0.12 5.12 5.47
CA PRO A 64 -1.00 4.42 4.54
C PRO A 64 -2.47 4.54 4.97
N ILE A 65 -3.36 4.70 3.99
CA ILE A 65 -4.80 4.73 4.21
C ILE A 65 -5.32 3.29 4.38
N GLY A 66 -6.43 3.13 5.09
CA GLY A 66 -7.05 1.81 5.36
C GLY A 66 -6.74 1.24 6.74
N GLY A 67 -5.76 1.80 7.47
CA GLY A 67 -5.51 1.49 8.87
C GLY A 67 -5.11 0.03 9.11
N HIS A 68 -5.48 -0.50 10.29
CA HIS A 68 -5.12 -1.84 10.73
C HIS A 68 -5.58 -2.94 9.76
N ILE A 69 -6.73 -2.80 9.11
CA ILE A 69 -7.28 -3.85 8.23
C ILE A 69 -6.34 -4.14 7.06
N VAL A 70 -5.88 -3.10 6.36
CA VAL A 70 -4.91 -3.24 5.27
C VAL A 70 -3.57 -3.75 5.81
N GLY A 71 -3.15 -3.25 6.98
CA GLY A 71 -1.92 -3.69 7.64
C GLY A 71 -1.89 -5.19 7.95
N HIS A 72 -2.95 -5.73 8.56
CA HIS A 72 -3.01 -7.14 8.97
C HIS A 72 -3.29 -8.11 7.83
N THR A 73 -3.97 -7.68 6.77
CA THR A 73 -4.36 -8.58 5.67
C THR A 73 -3.29 -8.66 4.57
N SER A 74 -2.40 -7.67 4.49
CA SER A 74 -1.30 -7.66 3.50
C SER A 74 -0.12 -8.48 4.03
N LYS A 75 0.34 -9.48 3.26
CA LYS A 75 1.53 -10.27 3.62
C LYS A 75 2.83 -9.48 3.44
N PHE A 76 2.94 -8.73 2.36
CA PHE A 76 4.10 -7.89 2.07
C PHE A 76 3.66 -6.44 1.91
N ARG A 77 4.43 -5.51 2.47
CA ARG A 77 4.20 -4.07 2.29
C ARG A 77 5.48 -3.39 1.83
N ILE A 78 5.41 -2.82 0.63
CA ILE A 78 6.50 -2.04 0.04
C ILE A 78 6.11 -0.56 0.08
N TYR A 79 6.93 0.24 0.74
CA TYR A 79 6.80 1.67 0.80
C TYR A 79 7.69 2.33 -0.26
N LEU A 80 7.06 3.06 -1.18
CA LEU A 80 7.74 3.75 -2.28
C LEU A 80 7.91 5.24 -1.93
N ARG A 81 9.15 5.72 -1.92
CA ARG A 81 9.46 7.15 -1.74
C ARG A 81 10.35 7.69 -2.84
N ARG A 82 10.30 9.01 -3.05
CA ARG A 82 11.22 9.70 -3.99
C ARG A 82 12.64 9.68 -3.41
N GLY A 83 13.59 9.23 -4.22
CA GLY A 83 15.03 9.29 -3.93
C GLY A 83 15.69 10.53 -4.54
N LYS A 84 17.03 10.56 -4.51
CA LYS A 84 17.84 11.58 -5.20
C LYS A 84 17.96 11.25 -6.70
N ALA A 85 18.31 12.25 -7.51
CA ALA A 85 18.61 12.09 -8.94
C ALA A 85 17.50 11.36 -9.72
N GLY A 86 16.23 11.64 -9.42
CA GLY A 86 15.07 11.04 -10.10
C GLY A 86 14.73 9.60 -9.69
N ARG A 87 15.56 8.95 -8.87
CA ARG A 87 15.35 7.55 -8.43
C ARG A 87 14.16 7.40 -7.49
N ARG A 88 13.75 6.15 -7.27
CA ARG A 88 12.78 5.73 -6.26
C ARG A 88 13.45 4.79 -5.29
N VAL A 89 13.03 4.88 -4.03
CA VAL A 89 13.44 3.95 -2.98
C VAL A 89 12.23 3.06 -2.69
N CYS A 90 12.43 1.76 -2.83
CA CYS A 90 11.46 0.72 -2.51
C CYS A 90 11.85 0.09 -1.19
N ARG A 91 11.18 0.43 -0.10
CA ARG A 91 11.45 -0.14 1.22
C ARG A 91 10.46 -1.26 1.52
N LEU A 92 10.95 -2.45 1.82
CA LEU A 92 10.13 -3.49 2.44
C LEU A 92 9.94 -3.11 3.92
N VAL A 93 8.69 -2.76 4.28
CA VAL A 93 8.33 -2.32 5.65
C VAL A 93 7.59 -3.40 6.44
N ASP A 94 7.19 -4.49 5.77
CA ASP A 94 6.53 -5.61 6.41
C ASP A 94 6.63 -6.86 5.54
N SER A 95 6.87 -8.01 6.16
CA SER A 95 6.97 -9.32 5.52
C SER A 95 6.90 -10.42 6.58
N PRO A 96 6.32 -11.60 6.28
CA PRO A 96 6.30 -12.73 7.20
C PRO A 96 7.67 -13.38 7.44
N HIS A 97 8.62 -13.22 6.51
CA HIS A 97 9.89 -13.99 6.55
C HIS A 97 11.10 -13.28 5.95
N LEU A 98 10.96 -12.03 5.48
CA LEU A 98 12.08 -11.25 4.95
C LEU A 98 12.41 -10.11 5.91
N PRO A 99 13.69 -9.80 6.13
CA PRO A 99 14.07 -8.62 6.90
C PRO A 99 13.68 -7.34 6.15
N GLU A 100 13.45 -6.25 6.89
CA GLU A 100 13.32 -4.93 6.28
C GLU A 100 14.57 -4.59 5.46
N ASN A 101 14.36 -4.11 4.24
CA ASN A 101 15.44 -3.69 3.36
C ASN A 101 14.96 -2.63 2.36
N GLU A 102 15.88 -1.87 1.78
CA GLU A 102 15.61 -0.88 0.75
C GLU A 102 16.29 -1.26 -0.57
N ALA A 103 15.57 -1.12 -1.68
CA ALA A 103 16.12 -1.20 -3.03
C ALA A 103 15.98 0.15 -3.72
N LEU A 104 17.03 0.58 -4.43
CA LEU A 104 16.99 1.76 -5.29
C LEU A 104 16.60 1.33 -6.69
N VAL A 105 15.63 2.01 -7.27
CA VAL A 105 15.17 1.76 -8.63
C VAL A 105 15.08 3.05 -9.43
N SER A 106 15.34 2.96 -10.72
CA SER A 106 15.13 4.03 -11.69
C SER A 106 13.84 3.76 -12.47
N ILE A 107 13.05 4.81 -12.72
CA ILE A 107 11.89 4.73 -13.63
C ILE A 107 12.34 5.34 -14.95
N THR A 108 12.38 4.52 -15.99
CA THR A 108 12.77 4.87 -17.35
C THR A 108 11.57 4.73 -18.28
N GLU A 109 11.73 5.10 -19.56
CA GLU A 109 10.69 4.88 -20.59
C GLU A 109 10.36 3.39 -20.77
N ASP A 110 11.35 2.51 -20.55
CA ASP A 110 11.17 1.05 -20.57
C ASP A 110 10.59 0.48 -19.26
N GLY A 111 10.25 1.34 -18.28
CA GLY A 111 9.77 0.94 -16.97
C GLY A 111 10.86 0.91 -15.89
N ILE A 112 10.73 -0.03 -14.94
CA ILE A 112 11.59 -0.12 -13.74
C ILE A 112 12.92 -0.77 -14.11
N ARG A 113 14.02 -0.10 -13.78
CA ARG A 113 15.40 -0.59 -13.93
C ARG A 113 16.15 -0.50 -12.61
N ASP A 114 17.23 -1.28 -12.48
CA ASP A 114 18.13 -1.17 -11.33
C ASP A 114 18.73 0.23 -11.24
N GLY A 115 18.80 0.74 -10.00
CA GLY A 115 19.22 2.11 -9.67
C GLY A 115 20.72 2.30 -9.58
#